data_AF-A0A2G5D2E3-F1
#
_entry.id   AF-A0A2G5D2E3-F1
#
_cell.length_a   1.000
_cell.length_b   1.000
_cell.length_c   1.000
_cell.angle_alpha   90.00
_cell.angle_beta   90.00
_cell.angle_gamma   90.00
#
_symmetry.space_group_name_H-M   'P 1'
#
loop_
_entity.id
_entity.type
_entity.pdbx_description
1 polymer ?
#
loop_
_entity_poly.entity_id
_entity_poly.type
_entity_poly.pdbx_seq_one_letter_code
_entity_poly.pdbx_strand_id
1 'polypeptide(L)'
;MLDSNYRGGGISVIESLRTSIDNCYISHFTTDGILVRGGHETYIRNCFLGQHITAGSDPNEKDFSGTAINLRGNDNAVTDVVIFSGAVGVMVSGQANTLSGVHCYNKATGWGGTGIYLRLPGLTQTRIVNCYMDYTGIVAEDPVQLHISSSFFLGDAFILFKSINGIVRGVNVVDNMFSGGDKGVDIVQLDQSKGPFTTIDQVVIDRNNVQGMTLRATVARGLSQGNGSSWTVDFNPILLFPNLIKHAQYTLSPSTTGTFPNHALRNVSGNRVTVESDVAVPATVYVTVDQGTVITS
;
A
#
# COMPACT_ATOMS: atom_id res chain seq x y z
N MET A 1 15.49 -27.05 12.08
CA MET A 1 14.40 -27.16 11.09
C MET A 1 13.19 -27.77 11.79
N LEU A 2 12.01 -27.18 11.62
CA LEU A 2 10.73 -27.71 12.07
C LEU A 2 9.93 -28.09 10.81
N ASP A 3 9.76 -29.39 10.58
CA ASP A 3 8.99 -29.90 9.46
C ASP A 3 7.63 -30.39 9.98
N SER A 4 6.55 -29.75 9.54
CA SER A 4 5.19 -30.12 9.95
C SER A 4 4.64 -31.29 9.13
N ASN A 5 5.36 -31.76 8.10
CA ASN A 5 5.02 -32.90 7.23
C ASN A 5 3.59 -32.84 6.67
N TYR A 6 3.16 -31.63 6.29
CA TYR A 6 1.81 -31.30 5.83
C TYR A 6 0.69 -31.58 6.86
N ARG A 7 1.05 -31.64 8.15
CA ARG A 7 0.13 -31.93 9.27
C ARG A 7 0.13 -30.75 10.25
N GLY A 8 -0.78 -29.81 10.04
CA GLY A 8 -1.00 -28.72 10.99
C GLY A 8 -0.01 -27.56 10.80
N GLY A 9 0.62 -27.12 11.88
CA GLY A 9 1.44 -25.91 11.92
C GLY A 9 2.79 -26.13 12.61
N GLY A 10 3.63 -25.10 12.65
CA GLY A 10 4.97 -25.16 13.25
C GLY A 10 4.97 -24.76 14.73
N ILE A 11 5.10 -23.46 14.99
CA ILE A 11 5.20 -22.90 16.35
C ILE A 11 3.91 -22.20 16.73
N SER A 12 3.46 -22.39 17.98
CA SER A 12 2.30 -21.68 18.54
C SER A 12 2.70 -20.98 19.84
N VAL A 13 2.54 -19.65 19.88
CA VAL A 13 2.77 -18.79 21.04
C VAL A 13 1.41 -18.28 21.51
N ILE A 14 1.01 -18.68 22.71
CA ILE A 14 -0.34 -18.43 23.25
C ILE A 14 -0.22 -17.67 24.56
N GLU A 15 -0.91 -16.52 24.67
CA GLU A 15 -1.00 -15.70 25.89
C GLU A 15 0.36 -15.49 26.59
N SER A 16 1.39 -15.21 25.80
CA SER A 16 2.79 -15.15 26.25
C SER A 16 3.35 -13.74 26.09
N LEU A 17 4.29 -13.37 26.95
CA LEU A 17 4.99 -12.09 26.90
C LEU A 17 6.46 -12.33 26.53
N ARG A 18 7.06 -11.41 25.76
CA ARG A 18 8.52 -11.35 25.53
C ARG A 18 9.10 -12.65 24.98
N THR A 19 8.41 -13.24 24.02
CA THR A 19 8.83 -14.47 23.36
C THR A 19 9.71 -14.14 22.16
N SER A 20 10.81 -14.87 21.98
CA SER A 20 11.64 -14.76 20.77
C SER A 20 11.62 -16.07 20.00
N ILE A 21 11.32 -15.98 18.71
CA ILE A 21 11.48 -17.04 17.73
C ILE A 21 12.56 -16.57 16.76
N ASP A 22 13.69 -17.26 16.74
CA ASP A 22 14.88 -16.81 16.00
C ASP A 22 15.53 -17.97 15.25
N ASN A 23 16.04 -17.66 14.06
CA ASN A 23 16.85 -18.58 13.26
C ASN A 23 16.18 -19.95 13.00
N CYS A 24 14.87 -19.91 12.75
CA CYS A 24 14.08 -21.11 12.49
C CYS A 24 13.86 -21.31 10.99
N TYR A 25 14.02 -22.54 10.52
CA TYR A 25 13.53 -23.00 9.23
C TYR A 25 12.29 -23.84 9.45
N ILE A 26 11.12 -23.38 8.99
CA ILE A 26 9.81 -24.01 9.22
C ILE A 26 9.18 -24.38 7.88
N SER A 27 8.89 -25.66 7.67
CA SER A 27 8.36 -26.15 6.40
C SER A 27 7.11 -27.01 6.53
N HIS A 28 6.41 -27.18 5.41
CA HIS A 28 5.31 -28.14 5.25
C HIS A 28 4.15 -27.93 6.23
N PHE A 29 3.85 -26.70 6.64
CA PHE A 29 2.64 -26.39 7.40
C PHE A 29 1.41 -26.37 6.48
N THR A 30 0.27 -26.87 6.93
CA THR A 30 -1.03 -26.74 6.24
C THR A 30 -1.96 -25.72 6.91
N THR A 31 -1.57 -25.22 8.09
CA THR A 31 -2.29 -24.17 8.83
C THR A 31 -1.39 -22.94 9.01
N ASP A 32 -0.90 -22.68 10.21
CA ASP A 32 0.00 -21.56 10.53
C ASP A 32 1.44 -22.09 10.71
N GLY A 33 2.42 -21.52 10.00
CA GLY A 33 3.84 -21.81 10.24
C GLY A 33 4.26 -21.34 11.63
N ILE A 34 3.96 -20.09 11.95
CA ILE A 34 4.01 -19.52 13.30
C ILE A 34 2.66 -18.85 13.60
N LEU A 35 2.02 -19.28 14.69
CA LEU A 35 0.84 -18.62 15.27
C LEU A 35 1.26 -17.86 16.52
N VAL A 36 0.90 -16.59 16.60
CA VAL A 36 0.96 -15.78 17.83
C VAL A 36 -0.47 -15.39 18.17
N ARG A 37 -0.99 -15.78 19.34
CA ARG A 37 -2.36 -15.49 19.77
C ARG A 37 -2.40 -14.99 21.20
N GLY A 38 -2.90 -13.77 21.38
CA GLY A 38 -2.83 -13.07 22.65
C GLY A 38 -1.39 -12.71 23.03
N GLY A 39 -1.21 -12.18 24.23
CA GLY A 39 0.10 -11.69 24.68
C GLY A 39 0.62 -10.47 23.92
N HIS A 40 1.85 -10.04 24.24
CA HIS A 40 2.53 -8.85 23.71
C HIS A 40 4.03 -9.15 23.54
N GLU A 41 4.73 -8.38 22.70
CA GLU A 41 6.20 -8.40 22.60
C GLU A 41 6.77 -9.74 22.10
N THR A 42 6.12 -10.38 21.12
CA THR A 42 6.73 -11.51 20.39
C THR A 42 7.63 -11.01 19.26
N TYR A 43 8.88 -11.47 19.25
CA TYR A 43 9.89 -11.11 18.24
C TYR A 43 10.23 -12.32 17.37
N ILE A 44 9.82 -12.29 16.10
CA ILE A 44 10.13 -13.32 15.10
C ILE A 44 11.22 -12.77 14.18
N ARG A 45 12.38 -13.43 14.12
CA ARG A 45 13.54 -12.90 13.39
C ARG A 45 14.41 -13.95 12.72
N ASN A 46 15.06 -13.58 11.62
CA ASN A 46 16.03 -14.43 10.90
C ASN A 46 15.46 -15.80 10.51
N CYS A 47 14.16 -15.88 10.19
CA CYS A 47 13.48 -17.15 9.93
C CYS A 47 13.22 -17.37 8.44
N PHE A 48 13.10 -18.64 8.06
CA PHE A 48 12.69 -19.09 6.74
C PHE A 48 11.42 -19.93 6.90
N LEU A 49 10.33 -19.56 6.22
CA LEU A 49 9.06 -20.26 6.36
C LEU A 49 8.47 -20.58 4.99
N GLY A 50 8.02 -21.82 4.79
CA GLY A 50 7.22 -22.16 3.63
C GLY A 50 6.40 -23.43 3.69
N GLN A 51 5.19 -23.38 3.14
CA GLN A 51 4.34 -24.56 2.99
C GLN A 51 4.98 -25.63 2.08
N HIS A 52 5.69 -25.22 1.04
CA HIS A 52 6.40 -26.07 0.09
C HIS A 52 7.81 -25.53 -0.10
N ILE A 53 8.82 -26.40 -0.08
CA ILE A 53 10.21 -26.00 -0.33
C ILE A 53 10.37 -25.74 -1.84
N THR A 54 10.38 -24.47 -2.21
CA THR A 54 10.48 -24.02 -3.61
C THR A 54 11.20 -22.66 -3.69
N ALA A 55 11.79 -22.39 -4.85
CA ALA A 55 12.37 -21.10 -5.21
C ALA A 55 11.47 -20.32 -6.20
N GLY A 56 10.21 -20.73 -6.35
CA GLY A 56 9.25 -20.17 -7.32
C GLY A 56 8.93 -21.14 -8.46
N SER A 57 7.92 -20.80 -9.27
CA SER A 57 7.42 -21.62 -10.40
C SER A 57 6.95 -23.03 -10.02
N ASP A 58 6.47 -23.22 -8.78
CA ASP A 58 5.88 -24.48 -8.38
C ASP A 58 4.58 -24.72 -9.18
N PRO A 59 4.42 -25.85 -9.88
CA PRO A 59 3.23 -26.11 -10.69
C PRO A 59 1.94 -26.17 -9.87
N ASN A 60 2.03 -26.35 -8.55
CA ASN A 60 0.90 -26.41 -7.61
C ASN A 60 0.72 -25.12 -6.80
N GLU A 61 1.39 -24.03 -7.15
CA GLU A 61 1.32 -22.76 -6.39
C GLU A 61 -0.11 -22.27 -6.16
N LYS A 62 -0.98 -22.45 -7.16
CA LYS A 62 -2.41 -22.12 -7.09
C LYS A 62 -3.15 -22.84 -5.95
N ASP A 63 -2.63 -23.96 -5.47
CA ASP A 63 -3.23 -24.81 -4.43
C ASP A 63 -2.61 -24.56 -3.04
N PHE A 64 -1.61 -23.68 -2.94
CA PHE A 64 -1.08 -23.24 -1.65
C PHE A 64 -2.19 -22.59 -0.82
N SER A 65 -2.21 -22.92 0.48
CA SER A 65 -3.32 -22.70 1.40
C SER A 65 -2.91 -22.24 2.79
N GLY A 66 -1.66 -22.53 3.21
CA GLY A 66 -1.17 -22.20 4.53
C GLY A 66 -0.91 -20.70 4.74
N THR A 67 -0.83 -20.29 6.00
CA THR A 67 -0.36 -18.96 6.43
C THR A 67 1.00 -19.11 7.07
N ALA A 68 2.03 -18.40 6.62
CA ALA A 68 3.36 -18.59 7.19
C ALA A 68 3.46 -18.00 8.61
N ILE A 69 3.01 -16.76 8.81
CA ILE A 69 2.96 -16.11 10.12
C ILE A 69 1.57 -15.52 10.36
N ASN A 70 0.97 -15.83 11.52
CA ASN A 70 -0.33 -15.33 11.92
C ASN A 70 -0.24 -14.59 13.25
N LEU A 71 -0.27 -13.26 13.20
CA LEU A 71 -0.22 -12.37 14.34
C LEU A 71 -1.64 -12.00 14.79
N ARG A 72 -2.17 -12.76 15.76
CA ARG A 72 -3.42 -12.50 16.47
C ARG A 72 -3.17 -11.89 17.85
N GLY A 73 -2.32 -10.88 17.86
CA GLY A 73 -1.90 -10.14 19.06
C GLY A 73 -1.26 -8.83 18.64
N ASN A 74 -1.03 -7.96 19.62
CA ASN A 74 -0.47 -6.64 19.42
C ASN A 74 1.00 -6.57 19.85
N ASP A 75 1.66 -5.49 19.45
CA ASP A 75 3.03 -5.15 19.87
C ASP A 75 4.09 -6.22 19.52
N ASN A 76 3.90 -6.95 18.42
CA ASN A 76 4.86 -7.94 17.93
C ASN A 76 5.73 -7.34 16.81
N ALA A 77 6.88 -7.97 16.60
CA ALA A 77 7.79 -7.61 15.51
C ALA A 77 8.19 -8.83 14.68
N VAL A 78 8.17 -8.67 13.36
CA VAL A 78 8.71 -9.63 12.39
C VAL A 78 9.84 -8.94 11.64
N THR A 79 11.07 -9.43 11.81
CA THR A 79 12.25 -8.77 11.25
C THR A 79 13.16 -9.75 10.50
N ASP A 80 13.56 -9.42 9.27
CA ASP A 80 14.52 -10.24 8.50
C ASP A 80 14.04 -11.68 8.31
N VAL A 81 12.81 -11.82 7.81
CA VAL A 81 12.15 -13.12 7.60
C VAL A 81 11.89 -13.34 6.12
N VAL A 82 12.24 -14.54 5.64
CA VAL A 82 11.95 -14.97 4.27
C VAL A 82 10.78 -15.94 4.29
N ILE A 83 9.76 -15.62 3.51
CA ILE A 83 8.55 -16.42 3.37
C ILE A 83 8.41 -16.86 1.92
N PHE A 84 8.49 -18.16 1.72
CA PHE A 84 8.44 -18.82 0.42
C PHE A 84 7.25 -19.76 0.40
N SER A 85 6.40 -19.74 -0.63
CA SER A 85 5.12 -20.49 -0.68
C SER A 85 4.13 -20.20 0.46
N GLY A 86 2.92 -20.79 0.37
CA GLY A 86 1.78 -20.51 1.27
C GLY A 86 0.84 -19.46 0.67
N ALA A 87 -0.45 -19.55 1.02
CA ALA A 87 -1.46 -18.61 0.54
C ALA A 87 -1.24 -17.20 1.08
N VAL A 88 -0.90 -17.09 2.37
CA VAL A 88 -0.64 -15.81 3.03
C VAL A 88 0.76 -15.84 3.65
N GLY A 89 1.56 -14.81 3.38
CA GLY A 89 2.85 -14.65 4.03
C GLY A 89 2.68 -14.30 5.51
N VAL A 90 2.24 -13.08 5.78
CA VAL A 90 1.93 -12.60 7.14
C VAL A 90 0.48 -12.15 7.24
N MET A 91 -0.31 -12.83 8.07
CA MET A 91 -1.64 -12.39 8.49
C MET A 91 -1.49 -11.59 9.79
N VAL A 92 -2.06 -10.39 9.82
CA VAL A 92 -2.07 -9.51 10.99
C VAL A 92 -3.52 -9.21 11.34
N SER A 93 -3.91 -9.53 12.57
CA SER A 93 -5.26 -9.27 13.11
C SER A 93 -5.23 -8.65 14.52
N GLY A 94 -4.04 -8.29 15.01
CA GLY A 94 -3.86 -7.44 16.19
C GLY A 94 -3.14 -6.14 15.84
N GLN A 95 -3.30 -5.14 16.70
CA GLN A 95 -2.81 -3.77 16.52
C GLN A 95 -1.29 -3.62 16.67
N ALA A 96 -0.74 -2.49 16.24
CA ALA A 96 0.57 -1.99 16.68
C ALA A 96 1.80 -2.84 16.31
N ASN A 97 1.67 -3.77 15.36
CA ASN A 97 2.76 -4.64 14.93
C ASN A 97 3.78 -3.91 14.03
N THR A 98 5.02 -4.43 13.97
CA THR A 98 6.07 -3.94 13.06
C THR A 98 6.61 -5.06 12.20
N LEU A 99 6.65 -4.86 10.89
CA LEU A 99 7.25 -5.78 9.93
C LEU A 99 8.40 -5.03 9.25
N SER A 100 9.60 -5.60 9.30
CA SER A 100 10.79 -5.01 8.67
C SER A 100 11.65 -6.07 8.00
N GLY A 101 12.17 -5.82 6.79
CA GLY A 101 13.03 -6.81 6.13
C GLY A 101 12.32 -8.13 5.81
N VAL A 102 10.98 -8.11 5.70
CA VAL A 102 10.20 -9.31 5.35
C VAL A 102 10.21 -9.47 3.84
N HIS A 103 10.73 -10.60 3.37
CA HIS A 103 10.68 -10.97 1.96
C HIS A 103 9.58 -12.00 1.74
N CYS A 104 8.51 -11.59 1.06
CA CYS A 104 7.42 -12.45 0.66
C CYS A 104 7.55 -12.81 -0.82
N TYR A 105 7.86 -14.07 -1.10
CA TYR A 105 7.68 -14.71 -2.42
C TYR A 105 6.80 -15.96 -2.26
N ASN A 106 5.73 -15.81 -1.48
CA ASN A 106 4.69 -16.81 -1.33
C ASN A 106 3.78 -16.85 -2.57
N LYS A 107 2.60 -17.49 -2.46
CA LYS A 107 1.62 -17.53 -3.54
C LYS A 107 1.40 -16.14 -4.15
N ALA A 108 1.54 -16.04 -5.46
CA ALA A 108 1.40 -14.81 -6.21
C ALA A 108 -0.03 -14.26 -6.13
N THR A 109 -0.16 -12.94 -6.23
CA THR A 109 -1.46 -12.25 -6.21
C THR A 109 -2.36 -12.75 -7.34
N GLY A 110 -1.79 -13.06 -8.52
CA GLY A 110 -2.54 -13.60 -9.67
C GLY A 110 -3.22 -14.94 -9.41
N TRP A 111 -2.76 -15.70 -8.39
CA TRP A 111 -3.38 -16.94 -7.93
C TRP A 111 -4.21 -16.77 -6.66
N GLY A 112 -4.44 -15.53 -6.23
CA GLY A 112 -5.18 -15.20 -5.00
C GLY A 112 -4.34 -15.29 -3.72
N GLY A 113 -3.01 -15.32 -3.81
CA GLY A 113 -2.14 -15.21 -2.66
C GLY A 113 -2.00 -13.77 -2.15
N THR A 114 -1.44 -13.61 -0.96
CA THR A 114 -1.17 -12.29 -0.36
C THR A 114 0.12 -12.33 0.45
N GLY A 115 1.00 -11.35 0.25
CA GLY A 115 2.25 -11.24 1.00
C GLY A 115 1.96 -10.89 2.44
N ILE A 116 1.34 -9.72 2.66
CA ILE A 116 0.94 -9.27 3.99
C ILE A 116 -0.54 -8.89 3.97
N TYR A 117 -1.33 -9.49 4.87
CA TYR A 117 -2.75 -9.20 5.01
C TYR A 117 -3.05 -8.62 6.39
N LEU A 118 -3.42 -7.34 6.42
CA LEU A 118 -3.92 -6.61 7.58
C LEU A 118 -5.45 -6.76 7.65
N ARG A 119 -5.92 -7.74 8.44
CA ARG A 119 -7.33 -8.10 8.63
C ARG A 119 -7.87 -7.60 9.97
N LEU A 120 -7.84 -6.28 10.13
CA LEU A 120 -8.27 -5.57 11.34
C LEU A 120 -8.89 -4.21 10.98
N PRO A 121 -10.10 -4.20 10.40
CA PRO A 121 -10.72 -2.98 9.91
C PRO A 121 -10.82 -1.91 11.00
N GLY A 122 -10.29 -0.71 10.74
CA GLY A 122 -10.34 0.44 11.63
C GLY A 122 -9.29 0.46 12.75
N LEU A 123 -8.46 -0.58 12.87
CA LEU A 123 -7.60 -0.81 14.05
C LEU A 123 -6.14 -1.16 13.69
N THR A 124 -5.65 -0.83 12.49
CA THR A 124 -4.35 -1.33 12.00
C THR A 124 -3.14 -0.96 12.88
N GLN A 125 -2.79 0.33 12.94
CA GLN A 125 -1.63 0.85 13.70
C GLN A 125 -0.28 0.16 13.38
N THR A 126 -0.16 -0.46 12.20
CA THR A 126 0.98 -1.30 11.80
C THR A 126 1.99 -0.50 10.98
N ARG A 127 3.27 -0.85 11.14
CA ARG A 127 4.38 -0.34 10.32
C ARG A 127 4.96 -1.49 9.49
N ILE A 128 5.04 -1.31 8.17
CA ILE A 128 5.65 -2.24 7.22
C ILE A 128 6.75 -1.47 6.51
N VAL A 129 8.01 -1.80 6.77
CA VAL A 129 9.15 -1.00 6.30
C VAL A 129 10.23 -1.89 5.72
N ASN A 130 10.93 -1.46 4.68
CA ASN A 130 12.07 -2.21 4.12
C ASN A 130 11.73 -3.67 3.74
N CYS A 131 10.50 -3.92 3.30
CA CYS A 131 10.06 -5.27 2.92
C CYS A 131 10.23 -5.49 1.41
N TYR A 132 10.27 -6.75 1.00
CA TYR A 132 10.33 -7.13 -0.41
C TYR A 132 9.13 -8.04 -0.74
N MET A 133 8.32 -7.59 -1.68
CA MET A 133 7.08 -8.20 -2.12
C MET A 133 7.27 -8.71 -3.56
N ASP A 134 7.48 -10.01 -3.74
CA ASP A 134 7.83 -10.64 -5.02
C ASP A 134 6.61 -11.38 -5.61
N TYR A 135 5.99 -10.80 -6.64
CA TYR A 135 4.73 -11.23 -7.27
C TYR A 135 3.50 -11.29 -6.34
N THR A 136 3.62 -10.84 -5.10
CA THR A 136 2.57 -10.86 -4.09
C THR A 136 2.42 -9.50 -3.43
N GLY A 137 1.22 -9.12 -2.99
CA GLY A 137 0.91 -7.75 -2.54
C GLY A 137 0.68 -7.59 -1.05
N ILE A 138 0.28 -6.37 -0.67
CA ILE A 138 -0.25 -6.06 0.66
C ILE A 138 -1.75 -5.80 0.54
N VAL A 139 -2.55 -6.38 1.44
CA VAL A 139 -3.98 -6.10 1.55
C VAL A 139 -4.28 -5.53 2.93
N ALA A 140 -5.02 -4.42 3.00
CA ALA A 140 -5.44 -3.82 4.26
C ALA A 140 -6.93 -3.49 4.27
N GLU A 141 -7.66 -4.06 5.23
CA GLU A 141 -9.06 -3.73 5.49
C GLU A 141 -9.16 -2.46 6.35
N ASP A 142 -9.94 -1.48 5.89
CA ASP A 142 -10.15 -0.15 6.51
C ASP A 142 -8.92 0.40 7.27
N PRO A 143 -7.80 0.69 6.60
CA PRO A 143 -6.54 0.95 7.28
C PRO A 143 -6.57 2.23 8.10
N VAL A 144 -6.15 2.12 9.37
CA VAL A 144 -6.01 3.25 10.31
C VAL A 144 -4.60 3.27 10.88
N GLN A 145 -3.90 4.40 10.77
CA GLN A 145 -2.51 4.56 11.23
C GLN A 145 -1.56 3.51 10.64
N LEU A 146 -1.66 3.28 9.34
CA LEU A 146 -0.81 2.34 8.60
C LEU A 146 0.35 3.07 7.94
N HIS A 147 1.57 2.55 8.11
CA HIS A 147 2.75 3.06 7.42
C HIS A 147 3.40 1.97 6.58
N ILE A 148 3.56 2.22 5.29
CA ILE A 148 4.24 1.35 4.32
C ILE A 148 5.33 2.17 3.64
N SER A 149 6.60 1.83 3.88
CA SER A 149 7.70 2.60 3.28
C SER A 149 8.93 1.78 2.92
N SER A 150 9.75 2.36 2.04
CA SER A 150 11.09 1.86 1.70
C SER A 150 11.10 0.39 1.24
N SER A 151 9.96 -0.09 0.72
CA SER A 151 9.76 -1.46 0.31
C SER A 151 9.87 -1.59 -1.21
N PHE A 152 10.20 -2.78 -1.68
CA PHE A 152 10.24 -3.12 -3.10
C PHE A 152 9.08 -4.06 -3.46
N PHE A 153 8.37 -3.75 -4.53
CA PHE A 153 7.28 -4.53 -5.08
C PHE A 153 7.64 -4.95 -6.50
N LEU A 154 7.80 -6.26 -6.73
CA LEU A 154 8.14 -6.84 -8.02
C LEU A 154 6.97 -7.62 -8.60
N GLY A 155 6.89 -7.70 -9.93
CA GLY A 155 6.02 -8.66 -10.61
C GLY A 155 4.56 -8.27 -10.58
N ASP A 156 4.26 -6.99 -10.80
CA ASP A 156 2.91 -6.42 -10.70
C ASP A 156 2.32 -6.47 -9.27
N ALA A 157 3.16 -6.63 -8.24
CA ALA A 157 2.74 -6.55 -6.84
C ALA A 157 2.24 -5.13 -6.48
N PHE A 158 1.14 -5.06 -5.74
CA PHE A 158 0.47 -3.80 -5.37
C PHE A 158 -0.02 -3.80 -3.92
N ILE A 159 -0.49 -2.63 -3.49
CA ILE A 159 -1.16 -2.44 -2.20
C ILE A 159 -2.66 -2.26 -2.46
N LEU A 160 -3.50 -3.07 -1.81
CA LEU A 160 -4.96 -3.01 -1.89
C LEU A 160 -5.55 -2.50 -0.59
N PHE A 161 -6.26 -1.38 -0.64
CA PHE A 161 -7.12 -0.94 0.46
C PHE A 161 -8.54 -1.43 0.23
N LYS A 162 -9.05 -2.19 1.20
CA LYS A 162 -10.38 -2.77 1.14
C LYS A 162 -11.32 -2.06 2.10
N SER A 163 -12.40 -1.53 1.54
CA SER A 163 -13.47 -0.90 2.30
C SER A 163 -14.35 -1.98 2.92
N ILE A 164 -14.39 -2.05 4.25
CA ILE A 164 -15.33 -2.87 5.01
C ILE A 164 -16.41 -1.97 5.63
N ASN A 165 -15.98 -0.91 6.30
CA ASN A 165 -16.80 0.14 6.90
C ASN A 165 -16.52 1.51 6.26
N GLY A 166 -15.67 1.57 5.24
CA GLY A 166 -15.41 2.78 4.47
C GLY A 166 -14.44 3.75 5.13
N ILE A 167 -13.46 3.25 5.89
CA ILE A 167 -12.51 4.08 6.64
C ILE A 167 -11.10 3.92 6.10
N VAL A 168 -10.43 5.04 5.81
CA VAL A 168 -8.99 5.09 5.54
C VAL A 168 -8.44 6.34 6.21
N ARG A 169 -7.62 6.17 7.26
CA ARG A 169 -7.18 7.31 8.08
C ARG A 169 -5.74 7.21 8.57
N GLY A 170 -4.95 8.27 8.42
CA GLY A 170 -3.57 8.29 8.92
C GLY A 170 -2.70 7.27 8.19
N VAL A 171 -2.85 7.15 6.88
CA VAL A 171 -2.18 6.12 6.07
C VAL A 171 -1.06 6.75 5.27
N ASN A 172 0.13 6.15 5.33
CA ASN A 172 1.30 6.58 4.58
C ASN A 172 1.79 5.42 3.69
N VAL A 173 1.84 5.64 2.37
CA VAL A 173 2.49 4.76 1.39
C VAL A 173 3.54 5.59 0.67
N VAL A 174 4.78 5.52 1.14
CA VAL A 174 5.82 6.48 0.74
C VAL A 174 7.17 5.83 0.48
N ASP A 175 7.92 6.41 -0.45
CA ASP A 175 9.33 6.05 -0.66
C ASP A 175 9.53 4.56 -1.03
N ASN A 176 8.55 3.95 -1.72
CA ASN A 176 8.61 2.57 -2.21
C ASN A 176 8.98 2.51 -3.70
N MET A 177 9.49 1.36 -4.12
CA MET A 177 9.77 1.04 -5.53
C MET A 177 8.80 -0.04 -6.03
N PHE A 178 8.21 0.17 -7.20
CA PHE A 178 7.30 -0.77 -7.86
C PHE A 178 7.82 -1.10 -9.26
N SER A 179 7.88 -2.38 -9.59
CA SER A 179 8.33 -2.89 -10.89
C SER A 179 7.37 -3.96 -11.41
N GLY A 180 6.76 -3.70 -12.57
CA GLY A 180 5.79 -4.57 -13.21
C GLY A 180 6.04 -4.77 -14.69
N GLY A 181 5.07 -5.39 -15.37
CA GLY A 181 5.15 -5.84 -16.76
C GLY A 181 4.31 -5.03 -17.75
N ASP A 182 4.08 -3.74 -17.50
CA ASP A 182 3.35 -2.81 -18.38
C ASP A 182 1.87 -3.19 -18.62
N LYS A 183 1.23 -3.85 -17.64
CA LYS A 183 -0.17 -4.31 -17.74
C LYS A 183 -1.20 -3.28 -17.24
N GLY A 184 -0.78 -2.06 -16.92
CA GLY A 184 -1.64 -1.02 -16.37
C GLY A 184 -2.08 -1.26 -14.93
N VAL A 185 -1.32 -2.04 -14.15
CA VAL A 185 -1.62 -2.31 -12.74
C VAL A 185 -1.26 -1.10 -11.89
N ASP A 186 -2.23 -0.58 -11.16
CA ASP A 186 -2.04 0.50 -10.19
C ASP A 186 -1.25 0.03 -8.97
N ILE A 187 -0.29 0.84 -8.52
CA ILE A 187 0.52 0.53 -7.33
C ILE A 187 -0.28 0.53 -6.02
N VAL A 188 -1.35 1.32 -5.97
CA VAL A 188 -2.31 1.36 -4.86
C VAL A 188 -3.71 1.29 -5.44
N GLN A 189 -4.52 0.38 -4.93
CA GLN A 189 -5.85 0.07 -5.42
C GLN A 189 -6.89 0.20 -4.31
N LEU A 190 -8.15 0.43 -4.70
CA LEU A 190 -9.29 0.48 -3.81
C LEU A 190 -10.26 -0.67 -4.14
N ASP A 191 -10.43 -1.61 -3.23
CA ASP A 191 -11.55 -2.55 -3.26
C ASP A 191 -12.73 -1.93 -2.50
N GLN A 192 -13.72 -1.46 -3.26
CA GLN A 192 -14.96 -0.89 -2.76
C GLN A 192 -16.17 -1.80 -3.02
N SER A 193 -15.93 -3.11 -3.23
CA SER A 193 -16.99 -4.09 -3.52
C SER A 193 -18.05 -4.19 -2.43
N LYS A 194 -17.71 -3.85 -1.17
CA LYS A 194 -18.65 -3.79 -0.04
C LYS A 194 -19.20 -2.39 0.26
N GLY A 195 -18.75 -1.37 -0.46
CA GLY A 195 -19.13 0.02 -0.26
C GLY A 195 -17.96 0.99 -0.42
N PRO A 196 -18.21 2.28 -0.67
CA PRO A 196 -17.16 3.26 -0.89
C PRO A 196 -16.42 3.62 0.41
N PHE A 197 -15.20 4.14 0.27
CA PHE A 197 -14.55 4.86 1.36
C PHE A 197 -15.24 6.21 1.57
N THR A 198 -15.82 6.41 2.75
CA THR A 198 -16.58 7.62 3.12
C THR A 198 -15.82 8.48 4.13
N THR A 199 -14.91 7.87 4.89
CA THR A 199 -14.05 8.56 5.85
C THR A 199 -12.60 8.50 5.37
N ILE A 200 -12.14 9.58 4.75
CA ILE A 200 -10.79 9.71 4.17
C ILE A 200 -10.07 10.90 4.82
N ASP A 201 -9.10 10.63 5.68
CA ASP A 201 -8.42 11.64 6.50
C ASP A 201 -6.92 11.32 6.67
N GLN A 202 -6.04 12.31 6.50
CA GLN A 202 -4.58 12.13 6.69
C GLN A 202 -4.00 10.95 5.88
N VAL A 203 -4.30 10.90 4.57
CA VAL A 203 -3.80 9.85 3.68
C VAL A 203 -2.74 10.41 2.73
N VAL A 204 -1.52 9.88 2.82
CA VAL A 204 -0.37 10.28 2.02
C VAL A 204 0.11 9.10 1.19
N ILE A 205 0.00 9.24 -0.13
CA ILE A 205 0.59 8.33 -1.10
C ILE A 205 1.45 9.19 -2.00
N ASP A 206 2.76 9.13 -1.82
CA ASP A 206 3.69 10.08 -2.42
C ASP A 206 5.11 9.49 -2.49
N ARG A 207 5.96 10.05 -3.35
CA ARG A 207 7.38 9.66 -3.52
C ARG A 207 7.60 8.17 -3.79
N ASN A 208 6.65 7.51 -4.44
CA ASN A 208 6.85 6.15 -4.93
C ASN A 208 7.41 6.19 -6.35
N ASN A 209 8.34 5.29 -6.66
CA ASN A 209 8.91 5.12 -7.99
C ASN A 209 8.26 3.91 -8.69
N VAL A 210 7.90 4.07 -9.95
CA VAL A 210 7.23 3.02 -10.73
C VAL A 210 7.98 2.74 -12.03
N GLN A 211 8.13 1.46 -12.35
CA GLN A 211 8.56 0.96 -13.64
C GLN A 211 7.54 -0.08 -14.11
N GLY A 212 6.95 0.10 -15.28
CA GLY A 212 5.98 -0.87 -15.82
C GLY A 212 4.65 -1.00 -15.06
N MET A 213 4.31 -0.01 -14.23
CA MET A 213 3.08 0.06 -13.43
C MET A 213 2.51 1.47 -13.43
N THR A 214 1.24 1.62 -13.06
CA THR A 214 0.56 2.91 -13.01
C THR A 214 0.76 3.57 -11.64
N LEU A 215 1.33 4.77 -11.63
CA LEU A 215 1.49 5.57 -10.41
C LEU A 215 0.12 6.04 -9.90
N ARG A 216 -0.17 5.79 -8.62
CA ARG A 216 -1.28 6.40 -7.89
C ARG A 216 -0.76 7.19 -6.71
N ALA A 217 -1.35 8.36 -6.44
CA ALA A 217 -0.89 9.28 -5.41
C ALA A 217 -2.06 10.04 -4.75
N THR A 218 -1.81 10.68 -3.62
CA THR A 218 -2.73 11.69 -3.04
C THR A 218 -2.23 13.12 -3.21
N VAL A 219 -0.97 13.28 -3.64
CA VAL A 219 -0.37 14.56 -4.04
C VAL A 219 0.06 14.44 -5.49
N ALA A 220 -0.29 15.41 -6.33
CA ALA A 220 0.06 15.38 -7.74
C ALA A 220 0.44 16.76 -8.27
N ARG A 221 1.30 16.76 -9.28
CA ARG A 221 1.71 17.96 -10.03
C ARG A 221 1.38 17.76 -11.50
N GLY A 222 0.88 18.81 -12.14
CA GLY A 222 0.52 18.79 -13.54
C GLY A 222 0.62 20.18 -14.15
N LEU A 223 0.54 20.23 -15.48
CA LEU A 223 0.53 21.48 -16.22
C LEU A 223 -0.46 21.44 -17.36
N SER A 224 -0.89 22.63 -17.77
CA SER A 224 -1.67 22.85 -18.99
C SER A 224 -1.10 24.07 -19.69
N GLN A 225 -0.87 23.97 -21.00
CA GLN A 225 -0.28 25.03 -21.81
C GLN A 225 -1.22 25.34 -22.97
N GLY A 226 -1.39 26.62 -23.27
CA GLY A 226 -2.24 27.04 -24.38
C GLY A 226 -2.34 28.55 -24.51
N ASN A 227 -2.94 28.99 -25.62
CA ASN A 227 -3.34 30.38 -25.84
C ASN A 227 -4.85 30.50 -25.68
N GLY A 228 -5.30 31.21 -24.65
CA GLY A 228 -6.71 31.34 -24.33
C GLY A 228 -6.90 32.01 -22.97
N SER A 229 -8.10 31.91 -22.43
CA SER A 229 -8.47 32.47 -21.13
C SER A 229 -8.79 31.39 -20.08
N SER A 230 -8.57 30.11 -20.40
CA SER A 230 -8.88 28.98 -19.52
C SER A 230 -7.92 27.83 -19.74
N TRP A 231 -7.42 27.25 -18.65
CA TRP A 231 -6.54 26.08 -18.64
C TRP A 231 -7.07 25.07 -17.62
N THR A 232 -7.21 23.82 -18.05
CA THR A 232 -7.63 22.72 -17.18
C THR A 232 -6.55 21.65 -17.11
N VAL A 233 -6.22 21.22 -15.90
CA VAL A 233 -5.33 20.10 -15.62
C VAL A 233 -6.17 18.95 -15.06
N ASP A 234 -6.09 17.76 -15.67
CA ASP A 234 -6.82 16.56 -15.24
C ASP A 234 -5.91 15.64 -14.43
N PHE A 235 -6.28 15.42 -13.16
CA PHE A 235 -5.54 14.58 -12.23
C PHE A 235 -6.16 13.21 -12.00
N ASN A 236 -7.25 12.84 -12.68
CA ASN A 236 -7.87 11.51 -12.57
C ASN A 236 -6.90 10.33 -12.80
N PRO A 237 -5.93 10.40 -13.74
CA PRO A 237 -5.00 9.29 -13.95
C PRO A 237 -4.05 9.01 -12.76
N ILE A 238 -3.87 9.98 -11.86
CA ILE A 238 -2.88 9.90 -10.77
C ILE A 238 -3.56 9.83 -9.40
N LEU A 239 -4.55 10.70 -9.14
CA LEU A 239 -5.14 10.81 -7.82
C LEU A 239 -5.93 9.57 -7.44
N LEU A 240 -5.67 9.00 -6.26
CA LEU A 240 -6.29 7.75 -5.83
C LEU A 240 -7.80 7.90 -5.61
N PHE A 241 -8.22 8.94 -4.88
CA PHE A 241 -9.63 9.11 -4.53
C PHE A 241 -10.36 9.95 -5.59
N PRO A 242 -11.60 9.58 -5.98
CA PRO A 242 -12.37 10.37 -6.92
C PRO A 242 -12.87 11.66 -6.26
N ASN A 243 -12.73 12.79 -6.96
CA ASN A 243 -13.30 14.09 -6.57
C ASN A 243 -12.99 14.52 -5.11
N LEU A 244 -11.74 14.35 -4.69
CA LEU A 244 -11.30 14.62 -3.31
C LEU A 244 -10.10 15.59 -3.24
N ILE A 245 -9.98 16.51 -4.18
CA ILE A 245 -8.97 17.58 -4.05
C ILE A 245 -9.41 18.47 -2.88
N LYS A 246 -8.62 18.48 -1.79
CA LYS A 246 -8.85 19.31 -0.60
C LYS A 246 -8.05 20.60 -0.66
N HIS A 247 -6.91 20.59 -1.33
CA HIS A 247 -6.06 21.76 -1.53
C HIS A 247 -5.53 21.82 -2.96
N ALA A 248 -5.47 23.03 -3.52
CA ALA A 248 -4.91 23.29 -4.83
C ALA A 248 -4.07 24.58 -4.81
N GLN A 249 -2.88 24.51 -5.39
CA GLN A 249 -2.00 25.65 -5.63
C GLN A 249 -1.68 25.71 -7.11
N TYR A 250 -1.58 26.92 -7.66
CA TYR A 250 -1.20 27.09 -9.05
C TYR A 250 -0.25 28.27 -9.26
N THR A 251 0.46 28.24 -10.37
CA THR A 251 1.23 29.36 -10.91
C THR A 251 0.90 29.50 -12.37
N LEU A 252 0.54 30.72 -12.79
CA LEU A 252 0.34 31.07 -14.19
C LEU A 252 1.59 31.79 -14.69
N SER A 253 2.21 31.24 -15.74
CA SER A 253 3.40 31.81 -16.37
C SER A 253 3.05 32.25 -17.80
N PRO A 254 2.79 33.55 -18.03
CA PRO A 254 2.58 34.07 -19.38
C PRO A 254 3.82 33.88 -20.24
N SER A 255 3.65 33.49 -21.50
CA SER A 255 4.76 33.36 -22.44
C SER A 255 5.22 34.71 -23.01
N THR A 256 4.39 35.74 -22.90
CA THR A 256 4.69 37.10 -23.34
C THR A 256 5.19 37.94 -22.18
N THR A 257 6.38 38.54 -22.33
CA THR A 257 6.97 39.44 -21.35
C THR A 257 6.14 40.70 -21.16
N GLY A 258 5.97 41.12 -19.91
CA GLY A 258 5.22 42.33 -19.55
C GLY A 258 3.70 42.16 -19.48
N THR A 259 3.16 40.96 -19.69
CA THR A 259 1.73 40.68 -19.56
C THR A 259 1.39 40.20 -18.15
N PHE A 260 0.42 40.86 -17.50
CA PHE A 260 -0.05 40.53 -16.15
C PHE A 260 -1.57 40.38 -16.15
N PRO A 261 -2.11 39.26 -16.69
CA PRO A 261 -3.56 39.05 -16.72
C PRO A 261 -4.10 38.88 -15.30
N ASN A 262 -5.32 39.35 -15.04
CA ASN A 262 -6.00 38.99 -13.80
C ASN A 262 -6.45 37.53 -13.92
N HIS A 263 -6.06 36.69 -12.96
CA HIS A 263 -6.35 35.26 -13.03
C HIS A 263 -6.84 34.71 -11.70
N ALA A 264 -7.66 33.66 -11.76
CA ALA A 264 -8.19 32.99 -10.58
C ALA A 264 -8.35 31.48 -10.80
N LEU A 265 -8.22 30.73 -9.71
CA LEU A 265 -8.73 29.36 -9.62
C LEU A 265 -10.27 29.40 -9.69
N ARG A 266 -10.85 28.63 -10.61
CA ARG A 266 -12.30 28.62 -10.86
C ARG A 266 -13.00 27.34 -10.46
N ASN A 267 -12.35 26.20 -10.66
CA ASN A 267 -12.95 24.90 -10.37
C ASN A 267 -11.88 23.89 -9.92
N VAL A 268 -12.28 23.01 -9.01
CA VAL A 268 -11.48 21.87 -8.50
C VAL A 268 -12.25 20.53 -8.51
N SER A 269 -13.42 20.49 -9.15
CA SER A 269 -14.29 19.32 -9.17
C SER A 269 -13.82 18.23 -10.13
N GLY A 270 -14.19 16.98 -9.85
CA GLY A 270 -13.90 15.82 -10.69
C GLY A 270 -12.41 15.53 -10.83
N ASN A 271 -11.60 15.86 -9.81
CA ASN A 271 -10.12 15.82 -9.87
C ASN A 271 -9.54 16.66 -11.02
N ARG A 272 -10.22 17.72 -11.41
CA ARG A 272 -9.77 18.66 -12.44
C ARG A 272 -9.62 20.04 -11.84
N VAL A 273 -8.53 20.70 -12.16
CA VAL A 273 -8.27 22.07 -11.73
C VAL A 273 -8.37 22.98 -12.93
N THR A 274 -9.27 23.96 -12.89
CA THR A 274 -9.45 24.97 -13.94
C THR A 274 -9.04 26.34 -13.41
N VAL A 275 -8.09 26.95 -14.11
CA VAL A 275 -7.66 28.34 -13.89
C VAL A 275 -8.12 29.16 -15.08
N GLU A 276 -8.64 30.35 -14.81
CA GLU A 276 -9.06 31.30 -15.85
C GLU A 276 -8.39 32.66 -15.68
N SER A 277 -8.30 33.38 -16.78
CA SER A 277 -7.90 34.79 -16.85
C SER A 277 -8.97 35.67 -17.47
N ASP A 278 -8.92 36.96 -17.17
CA ASP A 278 -9.81 37.98 -17.75
C ASP A 278 -9.59 38.20 -19.25
N VAL A 279 -8.38 37.94 -19.74
CA VAL A 279 -8.00 38.09 -21.15
C VAL A 279 -7.42 36.80 -21.72
N ALA A 280 -7.49 36.64 -23.04
CA ALA A 280 -6.78 35.57 -23.73
C ALA A 280 -5.28 35.89 -23.77
N VAL A 281 -4.45 34.95 -23.32
CA VAL A 281 -3.00 35.08 -23.30
C VAL A 281 -2.36 33.71 -23.55
N PRO A 282 -1.21 33.62 -24.24
CA PRO A 282 -0.41 32.41 -24.23
C PRO A 282 0.23 32.23 -22.84
N ALA A 283 -0.09 31.13 -22.15
CA ALA A 283 0.47 30.83 -20.84
C ALA A 283 0.61 29.34 -20.57
N THR A 284 1.47 29.01 -19.60
CA THR A 284 1.51 27.70 -18.95
C THR A 284 1.01 27.84 -17.53
N VAL A 285 0.05 27.00 -17.14
CA VAL A 285 -0.45 26.89 -15.77
C VAL A 285 0.14 25.63 -15.14
N TYR A 286 0.91 25.81 -14.08
CA TYR A 286 1.43 24.72 -13.25
C TYR A 286 0.51 24.57 -12.04
N VAL A 287 0.12 23.35 -11.72
CA VAL A 287 -0.81 23.06 -10.62
C VAL A 287 -0.22 21.97 -9.73
N THR A 288 -0.31 22.17 -8.41
CA THR A 288 -0.11 21.14 -7.39
C THR A 288 -1.41 20.94 -6.62
N VAL A 289 -1.79 19.68 -6.39
CA VAL A 289 -3.02 19.31 -5.67
C VAL A 289 -2.72 18.32 -4.55
N ASP A 290 -3.55 18.34 -3.51
CA ASP A 290 -3.47 17.44 -2.35
C ASP A 290 -4.88 16.95 -1.93
N GLN A 291 -5.01 15.66 -1.66
CA GLN A 291 -6.22 15.01 -1.12
C GLN A 291 -6.18 14.80 0.40
N GLY A 292 -5.04 15.08 1.02
CA GLY A 292 -4.78 15.02 2.45
C GLY A 292 -5.40 16.17 3.24
N THR A 293 -5.31 16.08 4.56
CA THR A 293 -6.01 16.98 5.49
C THR A 293 -5.32 18.34 5.55
N VAL A 294 -6.13 19.40 5.45
CA VAL A 294 -5.70 20.78 5.64
C VAL A 294 -6.07 21.20 7.07
N ILE A 295 -5.13 21.76 7.82
CA ILE A 295 -5.44 22.37 9.13
C ILE A 295 -6.22 23.65 8.86
N THR A 296 -7.45 23.74 9.37
CA THR A 296 -8.20 24.99 9.42
C THR A 296 -7.92 25.66 10.76
N SER A 297 -7.47 26.93 10.72
CA SER A 297 -7.31 27.80 11.89
C SER A 297 -8.65 28.29 12.44
#